data_AF-M2UGB4-F1
#
_entry.id   AF-M2UGB4-F1
#
_cell.length_a   1.000
_cell.length_b   1.000
_cell.length_c   1.000
_cell.angle_alpha   90.00
_cell.angle_beta   90.00
_cell.angle_gamma   90.00
#
_symmetry.space_group_name_H-M   'P 1'
#
loop_
_entity.id
_entity.type
_entity.pdbx_description
1 polymer ?
#
loop_
_entity_poly.entity_id
_entity_poly.type
_entity_poly.pdbx_seq_one_letter_code
_entity_poly.pdbx_strand_id
1 'polypeptide(L)'
;MDEIITRWAADLSKYQKEFQAQAEQVASWDRALVENSDKVRQLYSKTFQAERDAAEVERQLTMMEENQQELDSYLDRYEKEIDNLMKMHGVSGKNESLRGPDQERERTYKLAEKLQDRLNELNKDLTEMIEEINSTSQTLSKTGKPDDPLTKVVRVLNTQLSQLQLIDSGASQLQEKIAKAQRETQRVGANGWNGLGSDPSADFMNSMRGGRSTQRFGGVS
;
A
#
# COMPACT_ATOMS: atom_id res chain seq x y z
N MET A 1 12.78 20.11 84.13
CA MET A 1 12.31 18.78 83.66
C MET A 1 11.20 18.96 82.63
N ASP A 2 10.21 19.82 82.90
CA ASP A 2 9.10 20.10 81.97
C ASP A 2 9.50 20.70 80.61
N GLU A 3 10.56 21.52 80.56
CA GLU A 3 11.10 22.06 79.30
C GLU A 3 11.61 20.98 78.33
N ILE A 4 12.12 19.87 78.85
CA ILE A 4 12.61 18.75 78.02
C ILE A 4 11.42 17.98 77.45
N ILE A 5 10.39 17.76 78.27
CA ILE A 5 9.17 17.06 77.85
C ILE A 5 8.41 17.87 76.80
N THR A 6 8.29 19.18 76.98
CA THR A 6 7.66 20.07 75.98
C THR A 6 8.46 20.11 74.67
N ARG A 7 9.79 20.12 74.73
CA ARG A 7 10.64 20.06 73.54
C ARG A 7 10.50 18.73 72.80
N TRP A 8 10.51 17.61 73.50
CA TRP A 8 10.28 16.28 72.91
C TRP A 8 8.89 16.14 72.31
N ALA A 9 7.85 16.68 72.95
CA ALA A 9 6.50 16.68 72.39
C ALA A 9 6.40 17.53 71.11
N ALA A 10 7.07 18.69 71.08
CA ALA A 10 7.14 19.54 69.89
C ALA A 10 7.92 18.86 68.74
N ASP A 11 9.08 18.27 69.04
CA ASP A 11 9.91 17.56 68.07
C ASP A 11 9.19 16.31 67.52
N LEU A 12 8.51 15.55 68.37
CA LEU A 12 7.67 14.41 67.97
C LEU A 12 6.58 14.86 67.00
N SER A 13 5.86 15.94 67.31
CA SER A 13 4.77 16.44 66.46
C SER A 13 5.29 16.99 65.13
N LYS A 14 6.47 17.63 65.13
CA LYS A 14 7.16 18.07 63.92
C LYS A 14 7.55 16.88 63.03
N TYR A 15 8.25 15.89 63.59
CA TYR A 15 8.69 14.73 62.83
C TYR A 15 7.54 13.83 62.39
N GLN A 16 6.45 13.76 63.16
CA GLN A 16 5.23 13.08 62.73
C GLN A 16 4.65 13.72 61.46
N LYS A 17 4.58 15.06 61.39
CA LYS A 17 4.13 15.77 60.18
C LYS A 17 5.07 15.55 59.00
N GLU A 18 6.38 15.64 59.21
CA GLU A 18 7.37 15.40 58.14
C GLU A 18 7.31 13.96 57.63
N PHE A 19 7.17 12.98 58.53
CA PHE A 19 7.00 11.58 58.16
C PHE A 19 5.71 11.34 57.35
N GLN A 20 4.60 11.96 57.74
CA GLN A 20 3.34 11.89 57.00
C GLN A 20 3.50 12.43 55.57
N ALA A 21 4.15 13.59 55.43
CA ALA A 21 4.41 14.20 54.12
C ALA A 21 5.34 13.34 53.25
N GLN A 22 6.38 12.74 53.84
CA GLN A 22 7.27 11.81 53.14
C GLN A 22 6.52 10.54 52.71
N ALA A 23 5.65 9.99 53.55
CA ALA A 23 4.84 8.82 53.20
C ALA A 23 3.89 9.11 52.03
N GLU A 24 3.27 10.28 52.00
CA GLU A 24 2.44 10.73 50.86
C GLU A 24 3.27 10.89 49.58
N GLN A 25 4.48 11.45 49.69
CA GLN A 25 5.39 11.58 48.55
C GLN A 25 5.83 10.22 48.01
N VAL A 26 6.19 9.28 48.88
CA VAL A 26 6.53 7.89 48.50
C VAL A 26 5.34 7.22 47.82
N ALA A 27 4.12 7.36 48.35
CA ALA A 27 2.92 6.81 47.71
C ALA A 27 2.69 7.40 46.31
N SER A 28 2.99 8.68 46.09
CA SER A 28 2.92 9.31 44.77
C SER A 28 3.96 8.73 43.79
N TRP A 29 5.18 8.48 44.27
CA TRP A 29 6.24 7.86 43.47
C TRP A 29 5.93 6.41 43.13
N ASP A 30 5.39 5.65 44.06
CA ASP A 30 4.97 4.27 43.81
C ASP A 30 3.89 4.21 42.71
N ARG A 31 2.91 5.12 42.76
CA ARG A 31 1.88 5.23 41.72
C ARG A 31 2.48 5.56 40.35
N ALA A 32 3.41 6.51 40.29
CA ALA A 32 4.10 6.86 39.05
C ALA A 32 4.98 5.72 38.53
N LEU A 33 5.60 4.94 39.41
CA LEU A 33 6.44 3.80 39.06
C LEU A 33 5.60 2.67 38.43
N VAL A 34 4.42 2.39 38.98
CA VAL A 34 3.48 1.43 38.40
C VAL A 34 3.00 1.90 37.02
N GLU A 35 2.59 3.17 36.87
CA GLU A 35 2.15 3.71 35.59
C GLU A 35 3.26 3.65 34.52
N ASN A 36 4.50 3.97 34.90
CA ASN A 36 5.64 3.87 34.01
C ASN A 36 5.97 2.41 33.68
N SER A 37 5.83 1.48 34.62
CA SER A 37 6.00 0.05 34.37
C SER A 37 5.02 -0.47 33.31
N ASP A 38 3.75 -0.06 33.38
CA ASP A 38 2.74 -0.40 32.38
C ASP A 38 3.09 0.18 31.01
N LYS A 39 3.55 1.43 30.93
CA LYS A 39 4.01 2.04 29.68
C LYS A 39 5.22 1.31 29.10
N VAL A 40 6.20 0.93 29.93
CA VAL A 40 7.37 0.15 29.51
C VAL A 40 6.94 -1.21 28.96
N ARG A 41 5.98 -1.88 29.61
CA ARG A 41 5.44 -3.15 29.11
C ARG A 41 4.75 -3.00 27.75
N GLN A 42 3.97 -1.93 27.55
CA GLN A 42 3.34 -1.64 26.25
C GLN A 42 4.38 -1.34 25.17
N LEU A 43 5.41 -0.55 25.50
CA LEU A 43 6.51 -0.27 24.59
C LEU A 43 7.25 -1.55 24.22
N TYR A 44 7.57 -2.41 25.19
CA TYR A 44 8.21 -3.71 24.93
C TYR A 44 7.39 -4.56 23.96
N SER A 45 6.08 -4.66 24.16
CA SER A 45 5.20 -5.39 23.24
C SER A 45 5.20 -4.80 21.82
N LYS A 46 5.19 -3.47 21.69
CA LYS A 46 5.24 -2.80 20.38
C LYS A 46 6.60 -2.96 19.71
N THR A 47 7.69 -2.88 20.46
CA THR A 47 9.05 -3.08 19.97
C THR A 47 9.24 -4.51 19.49
N PHE A 48 8.76 -5.49 20.24
CA PHE A 48 8.82 -6.89 19.83
C PHE A 48 8.02 -7.16 18.56
N GLN A 49 6.83 -6.54 18.43
CA GLN A 49 6.06 -6.64 17.19
C GLN A 49 6.81 -5.99 16.02
N ALA A 50 7.37 -4.80 16.21
CA ALA A 50 8.15 -4.11 15.18
C ALA A 50 9.41 -4.89 14.77
N GLU A 51 10.07 -5.56 15.71
CA GLU A 51 11.21 -6.45 15.43
C GLU A 51 10.79 -7.63 14.55
N ARG A 52 9.65 -8.26 14.87
CA ARG A 52 9.08 -9.33 14.07
C ARG A 52 8.70 -8.86 12.66
N ASP A 53 8.07 -7.69 12.56
CA ASP A 53 7.68 -7.12 11.27
C ASP A 53 8.92 -6.77 10.42
N ALA A 54 9.97 -6.23 11.05
CA ALA A 54 11.25 -5.96 10.38
C ALA A 54 11.92 -7.25 9.89
N ALA A 55 11.92 -8.32 10.70
CA ALA A 55 12.45 -9.61 10.29
C ALA A 55 11.67 -10.24 9.11
N GLU A 56 10.35 -10.04 9.06
CA GLU A 56 9.54 -10.49 7.93
C GLU A 56 9.82 -9.66 6.66
N VAL A 57 10.00 -8.34 6.78
CA VAL A 57 10.42 -7.49 5.67
C VAL A 57 11.79 -7.93 5.14
N GLU A 58 12.75 -8.19 6.02
CA GLU A 58 14.08 -8.70 5.62
C GLU A 58 13.97 -10.01 4.83
N ARG A 59 13.16 -10.96 5.34
CA ARG A 59 12.90 -12.23 4.64
C ARG A 59 12.31 -12.01 3.25
N GLN A 60 11.37 -11.08 3.11
CA GLN A 60 10.75 -10.74 1.83
C GLN A 60 11.76 -10.08 0.87
N LEU A 61 12.64 -9.21 1.38
CA LEU A 61 13.70 -8.60 0.59
C LEU A 61 14.69 -9.65 0.09
N THR A 62 15.16 -10.58 0.95
CA THR A 62 16.04 -11.68 0.53
C THR A 62 15.38 -12.55 -0.55
N MET A 63 14.11 -12.91 -0.38
CA MET A 63 13.37 -13.66 -1.40
C MET A 63 13.25 -12.88 -2.71
N MET A 64 13.05 -11.55 -2.65
CA MET A 64 13.00 -10.71 -3.84
C MET A 64 14.36 -10.66 -4.55
N GLU A 65 15.45 -10.55 -3.80
CA GLU A 65 16.82 -10.58 -4.32
C GLU A 65 17.13 -11.93 -5.00
N GLU A 66 16.77 -13.05 -4.37
CA GLU A 66 16.92 -14.39 -4.95
C GLU A 66 16.12 -14.52 -6.25
N ASN A 67 14.86 -14.06 -6.26
CA ASN A 67 14.03 -14.05 -7.47
C ASN A 67 14.64 -13.16 -8.58
N GLN A 68 15.19 -12.00 -8.24
CA GLN A 68 15.88 -11.14 -9.20
C GLN A 68 17.12 -11.84 -9.79
N GLN A 69 17.90 -12.53 -8.96
CA GLN A 69 19.06 -13.29 -9.41
C GLN A 69 18.65 -14.47 -10.30
N GLU A 70 17.55 -15.16 -10.00
CA GLU A 70 17.03 -16.23 -10.83
C GLU A 70 16.58 -15.70 -12.20
N LEU A 71 15.83 -14.58 -12.22
CA LEU A 71 15.40 -13.92 -13.46
C LEU A 71 16.59 -13.45 -14.31
N ASP A 72 17.62 -12.90 -13.69
CA ASP A 72 18.87 -12.52 -14.36
C ASP A 72 19.54 -13.75 -15.00
N SER A 73 19.59 -14.87 -14.27
CA SER A 73 20.13 -16.13 -14.81
C SER A 73 19.30 -16.69 -15.97
N TYR A 74 17.98 -16.48 -15.96
CA TYR A 74 17.11 -16.86 -17.08
C TYR A 74 17.32 -15.95 -18.29
N LEU A 75 17.45 -14.64 -18.08
CA LEU A 75 17.78 -13.68 -19.13
C LEU A 75 19.11 -14.04 -19.79
N ASP A 76 20.17 -14.28 -19.02
CA ASP A 76 21.48 -14.74 -19.51
C ASP A 76 21.40 -15.99 -20.39
N ARG A 77 20.53 -16.94 -20.03
CA ARG A 77 20.31 -18.18 -20.80
C ARG A 77 19.57 -17.88 -22.10
N TYR A 78 18.51 -17.09 -22.04
CA TYR A 78 17.74 -16.72 -23.23
C TYR A 78 18.55 -15.85 -24.18
N GLU A 79 19.39 -14.95 -23.70
CA GLU A 79 20.32 -14.17 -24.52
C GLU A 79 21.28 -15.09 -25.28
N LYS A 80 21.87 -16.08 -24.61
CA LYS A 80 22.73 -17.09 -25.26
C LYS A 80 21.97 -17.93 -26.29
N GLU A 81 20.73 -18.31 -25.99
CA GLU A 81 19.89 -19.06 -26.93
C GLU A 81 19.53 -18.22 -28.17
N ILE A 82 19.16 -16.95 -27.97
CA ILE A 82 18.90 -15.97 -29.03
C ILE A 82 20.17 -15.76 -29.87
N ASP A 83 21.33 -15.59 -29.26
CA ASP A 83 22.62 -15.47 -29.95
C ASP A 83 22.92 -16.71 -30.80
N ASN A 84 22.65 -17.90 -30.27
CA ASN A 84 22.84 -19.15 -30.99
C ASN A 84 21.86 -19.27 -32.17
N LEU A 85 20.60 -18.86 -32.00
CA LEU A 85 19.62 -18.80 -33.10
C LEU A 85 20.04 -17.78 -34.17
N MET A 86 20.54 -16.61 -33.77
CA MET A 86 21.08 -15.61 -34.71
C MET A 86 22.29 -16.15 -35.49
N LYS A 87 23.17 -16.91 -34.83
CA LYS A 87 24.30 -17.60 -35.49
C LYS A 87 23.83 -18.70 -36.44
N MET A 88 22.87 -19.52 -36.03
CA MET A 88 22.35 -20.64 -36.82
C MET A 88 21.57 -20.17 -38.06
N HIS A 89 20.85 -19.06 -37.94
CA HIS A 89 20.13 -18.43 -39.06
C HIS A 89 21.05 -17.57 -39.95
N GLY A 90 22.37 -17.55 -39.71
CA GLY A 90 23.34 -16.81 -40.52
C GLY A 90 23.30 -15.29 -40.36
N VAL A 91 22.56 -14.76 -39.39
CA VAL A 91 22.42 -13.32 -39.10
C VAL A 91 23.61 -12.78 -38.28
N SER A 92 24.50 -13.65 -37.80
CA SER A 92 25.70 -13.28 -37.03
C SER A 92 26.80 -12.54 -37.83
N GLY A 93 26.60 -12.32 -39.13
CA GLY A 93 27.46 -11.44 -39.92
C GLY A 93 26.93 -10.01 -39.89
N LYS A 94 27.78 -9.05 -39.52
CA LYS A 94 27.55 -7.58 -39.53
C LYS A 94 26.98 -7.01 -40.86
N ASN A 95 26.81 -7.85 -41.89
CA ASN A 95 26.41 -7.51 -43.25
C ASN A 95 25.21 -8.29 -43.83
N GLU A 96 24.61 -9.27 -43.15
CA GLU A 96 23.35 -9.88 -43.64
C GLU A 96 22.20 -9.48 -42.69
N SER A 97 21.74 -8.23 -42.86
CA SER A 97 20.53 -7.74 -42.19
C SER A 97 19.35 -8.65 -42.52
N LEU A 98 18.48 -8.91 -41.52
CA LEU A 98 17.14 -9.46 -41.72
C LEU A 98 16.54 -8.88 -43.01
N ARG A 99 16.21 -9.72 -43.99
CA ARG A 99 15.72 -9.25 -45.30
C ARG A 99 14.20 -9.11 -45.26
N GLY A 100 13.68 -7.96 -45.71
CA GLY A 100 12.24 -7.75 -45.89
C GLY A 100 11.49 -7.35 -44.60
N PRO A 101 10.25 -7.84 -44.38
CA PRO A 101 9.36 -7.40 -43.28
C PRO A 101 9.98 -7.46 -41.87
N ASP A 102 10.96 -8.33 -41.66
CA ASP A 102 11.62 -8.47 -40.36
C ASP A 102 12.53 -7.29 -40.01
N GLN A 103 13.10 -6.59 -41.00
CA GLN A 103 13.86 -5.37 -40.77
C GLN A 103 12.97 -4.21 -40.33
N GLU A 104 11.77 -4.12 -40.91
CA GLU A 104 10.80 -3.09 -40.55
C GLU A 104 10.26 -3.32 -39.13
N ARG A 105 9.98 -4.59 -38.78
CA ARG A 105 9.65 -4.99 -37.40
C ARG A 105 10.76 -4.62 -36.42
N GLU A 106 12.02 -4.96 -36.69
CA GLU A 106 13.15 -4.61 -35.84
C GLU A 106 13.23 -3.08 -35.61
N ARG A 107 13.09 -2.27 -36.67
CA ARG A 107 13.10 -0.81 -36.56
C ARG A 107 11.96 -0.29 -35.68
N THR A 108 10.76 -0.85 -35.78
CA THR A 108 9.61 -0.44 -34.96
C THR A 108 9.83 -0.78 -33.49
N TYR A 109 10.29 -1.99 -33.17
CA TYR A 109 10.57 -2.39 -31.78
C TYR A 109 11.70 -1.56 -31.17
N LYS A 110 12.77 -1.30 -31.92
CA LYS A 110 13.90 -0.46 -31.48
C LYS A 110 13.50 1.00 -31.27
N LEU A 111 12.51 1.49 -32.03
CA LEU A 111 11.94 2.82 -31.80
C LEU A 111 11.09 2.84 -30.51
N ALA A 112 10.29 1.80 -30.27
CA ALA A 112 9.49 1.67 -29.05
C ALA A 112 10.38 1.60 -27.80
N GLU A 113 11.47 0.83 -27.83
CA GLU A 113 12.49 0.77 -26.78
C GLU A 113 13.07 2.17 -26.48
N LYS A 114 13.56 2.88 -27.51
CA LYS A 114 14.08 4.25 -27.35
C LYS A 114 13.05 5.23 -26.80
N LEU A 115 11.77 5.07 -27.17
CA LEU A 115 10.71 5.91 -26.64
C LEU A 115 10.49 5.64 -25.15
N GLN A 116 10.49 4.36 -24.75
CA GLN A 116 10.37 3.96 -23.35
C GLN A 116 11.54 4.49 -22.52
N ASP A 117 12.77 4.36 -23.01
CA ASP A 117 13.96 4.90 -22.33
C ASP A 117 13.85 6.42 -22.13
N ARG A 118 13.41 7.14 -23.17
CA ARG A 118 13.23 8.59 -23.09
C ARG A 118 12.11 8.99 -22.14
N LEU A 119 11.04 8.21 -22.04
CA LEU A 119 9.98 8.45 -21.06
C LEU A 119 10.47 8.19 -19.62
N ASN A 120 11.29 7.16 -19.41
CA ASN A 120 11.89 6.88 -18.10
C ASN A 120 12.86 7.99 -17.68
N GLU A 121 13.70 8.47 -18.61
CA GLU A 121 14.61 9.60 -18.38
C GLU A 121 13.82 10.88 -18.05
N LEU A 122 12.77 11.20 -18.83
CA LEU A 122 11.90 12.35 -18.54
C LEU A 122 11.19 12.24 -17.18
N ASN A 123 10.80 11.05 -16.75
CA ASN A 123 10.19 10.83 -15.44
C ASN A 123 11.21 11.07 -14.31
N LYS A 124 12.45 10.60 -14.50
CA LYS A 124 13.55 10.88 -13.58
C LYS A 124 13.84 12.39 -13.51
N ASP A 125 13.97 13.06 -14.66
CA ASP A 125 14.21 14.51 -14.73
C ASP A 125 13.08 15.31 -14.08
N LEU A 126 11.82 14.90 -14.28
CA LEU A 126 10.67 15.53 -13.63
C LEU A 126 10.73 15.33 -12.11
N THR A 127 11.10 14.13 -11.66
CA THR A 127 11.25 13.84 -10.22
C THR A 127 12.36 14.69 -9.61
N GLU A 128 13.51 14.79 -10.27
CA GLU A 128 14.63 15.65 -9.85
C GLU A 128 14.24 17.13 -9.83
N MET A 129 13.54 17.61 -10.87
CA MET A 129 13.00 18.98 -10.90
C MET A 129 12.01 19.23 -9.76
N ILE A 130 11.14 18.26 -9.42
CA ILE A 130 10.23 18.35 -8.28
C ILE A 130 11.02 18.42 -6.97
N GLU A 131 12.07 17.62 -6.81
CA GLU A 131 12.95 17.66 -5.65
C GLU A 131 13.69 19.01 -5.54
N GLU A 132 14.22 19.54 -6.64
CA GLU A 132 14.85 20.86 -6.70
C GLU A 132 13.85 21.99 -6.39
N ILE A 133 12.62 21.91 -6.91
CA ILE A 133 11.56 22.88 -6.60
C ILE A 133 11.17 22.77 -5.12
N ASN A 134 11.05 21.57 -4.56
CA ASN A 134 10.74 21.37 -3.15
C ASN A 134 11.87 21.89 -2.26
N SER A 135 13.12 21.65 -2.64
CA SER A 135 14.33 22.20 -2.02
C SER A 135 14.33 23.73 -2.07
N THR A 136 14.14 24.32 -3.25
CA THR A 136 14.14 25.77 -3.49
C THR A 136 12.96 26.44 -2.80
N SER A 137 11.78 25.83 -2.81
CA SER A 137 10.61 26.31 -2.07
C SER A 137 10.85 26.25 -0.56
N GLN A 138 11.54 25.22 -0.06
CA GLN A 138 11.91 25.12 1.35
C GLN A 138 12.95 26.17 1.74
N THR A 139 13.87 26.55 0.87
CA THR A 139 14.86 27.60 1.14
C THR A 139 14.29 29.01 0.97
N LEU A 140 13.44 29.25 -0.03
CA LEU A 140 12.80 30.56 -0.28
C LEU A 140 11.73 30.91 0.76
N SER A 141 11.00 29.91 1.28
CA SER A 141 10.05 30.12 2.38
C SER A 141 10.74 30.34 3.73
N LYS A 142 12.08 30.28 3.78
CA LYS A 142 12.90 30.34 4.99
C LYS A 142 13.94 31.45 4.91
N THR A 143 13.65 32.59 5.51
CA THR A 143 14.69 33.45 6.09
C THR A 143 15.19 32.93 7.46
N GLY A 144 14.87 31.68 7.83
CA GLY A 144 15.30 31.05 9.09
C GLY A 144 15.39 29.52 8.99
N LYS A 145 16.50 28.98 9.51
CA LYS A 145 16.95 27.58 9.70
C LYS A 145 16.09 26.42 9.14
N PRO A 146 16.70 25.41 8.47
CA PRO A 146 16.01 24.28 7.86
C PRO A 146 15.17 23.40 8.82
N ASP A 147 15.37 23.52 10.13
CA ASP A 147 14.77 22.68 11.17
C ASP A 147 13.59 23.34 11.92
N ASP A 148 13.03 24.43 11.37
CA ASP A 148 11.89 25.13 11.96
C ASP A 148 10.68 24.18 12.15
N PRO A 149 10.16 24.01 13.39
CA PRO A 149 8.98 23.20 13.66
C PRO A 149 7.77 23.60 12.79
N LEU A 150 7.64 24.87 12.39
CA LEU A 150 6.56 25.31 11.50
C LEU A 150 6.62 24.62 10.13
N THR A 151 7.83 24.40 9.58
CA THR A 151 7.99 23.67 8.31
C THR A 151 7.59 22.21 8.44
N LYS A 152 7.89 21.58 9.58
CA LYS A 152 7.47 20.20 9.86
C LYS A 152 5.95 20.10 9.89
N VAL A 153 5.29 21.06 10.54
CA VAL A 153 3.82 21.14 10.60
C VAL A 153 3.21 21.33 9.20
N VAL A 154 3.71 22.27 8.41
CA VAL A 154 3.22 22.50 7.04
C VAL A 154 3.38 21.26 6.17
N ARG A 155 4.52 20.55 6.26
CA ARG A 155 4.74 19.29 5.54
C ARG A 155 3.72 18.22 5.95
N VAL A 156 3.52 18.01 7.25
CA VAL A 156 2.54 17.04 7.76
C VAL A 156 1.13 17.39 7.30
N LEU A 157 0.74 18.66 7.36
CA LEU A 157 -0.58 19.11 6.91
C LEU A 157 -0.78 18.91 5.41
N ASN A 158 0.24 19.18 4.58
CA ASN A 158 0.16 18.91 3.15
C ASN A 158 0.03 17.41 2.86
N THR A 159 0.77 16.55 3.57
CA THR A 159 0.62 15.10 3.47
C THR A 159 -0.78 14.66 3.91
N GLN A 160 -1.29 15.20 5.01
CA GLN A 160 -2.64 14.90 5.50
C GLN A 160 -3.73 15.37 4.54
N LEU A 161 -3.57 16.53 3.90
CA LEU A 161 -4.49 17.02 2.88
C LEU A 161 -4.51 16.09 1.67
N SER A 162 -3.34 15.66 1.19
CA SER A 162 -3.24 14.68 0.10
C SER A 162 -3.88 13.35 0.48
N GLN A 163 -3.66 12.85 1.70
CA GLN A 163 -4.31 11.64 2.22
C GLN A 163 -5.83 11.80 2.28
N LEU A 164 -6.34 12.95 2.73
CA LEU A 164 -7.79 13.22 2.77
C LEU A 164 -8.39 13.30 1.37
N GLN A 165 -7.71 13.91 0.40
CA GLN A 165 -8.15 13.92 -0.99
C GLN A 165 -8.19 12.52 -1.61
N LEU A 166 -7.21 11.66 -1.27
CA LEU A 166 -7.22 10.26 -1.69
C LEU A 166 -8.38 9.49 -1.06
N ILE A 167 -8.67 9.72 0.22
CA ILE A 167 -9.82 9.12 0.91
C ILE A 167 -11.13 9.60 0.27
N ASP A 168 -11.26 10.89 -0.03
CA ASP A 168 -12.47 11.46 -0.65
C ASP A 168 -12.71 10.91 -2.07
N SER A 169 -11.65 10.83 -2.88
CA SER A 169 -11.68 10.18 -4.19
C SER A 169 -12.03 8.70 -4.08
N GLY A 170 -11.41 7.97 -3.15
CA GLY A 170 -11.68 6.55 -2.90
C GLY A 170 -13.12 6.32 -2.42
N ALA A 171 -13.64 7.17 -1.54
CA ALA A 171 -15.01 7.13 -1.05
C ALA A 171 -16.01 7.41 -2.18
N SER A 172 -15.74 8.41 -3.01
CA SER A 172 -16.56 8.74 -4.19
C SER A 172 -16.60 7.57 -5.19
N GLN A 173 -15.45 6.96 -5.48
CA GLN A 173 -15.38 5.77 -6.34
C GLN A 173 -16.13 4.58 -5.74
N LEU A 174 -16.01 4.36 -4.43
CA LEU A 174 -16.74 3.30 -3.74
C LEU A 174 -18.25 3.55 -3.77
N GLN A 175 -18.68 4.80 -3.55
CA GLN A 175 -20.09 5.20 -3.63
C GLN A 175 -20.65 4.99 -5.05
N GLU A 176 -19.88 5.31 -6.08
CA GLU A 176 -20.27 5.05 -7.48
C GLU A 176 -20.40 3.54 -7.74
N LYS A 177 -19.45 2.72 -7.26
CA LYS A 177 -19.52 1.26 -7.36
C LYS A 177 -20.74 0.69 -6.64
N ILE A 178 -21.05 1.19 -5.44
CA ILE A 178 -22.25 0.80 -4.68
C ILE A 178 -23.52 1.20 -5.45
N ALA A 179 -23.60 2.42 -5.99
CA ALA A 179 -24.75 2.85 -6.76
C ALA A 179 -24.95 2.02 -8.03
N LYS A 180 -23.87 1.63 -8.72
CA LYS A 180 -23.91 0.70 -9.86
C LYS A 180 -24.42 -0.68 -9.43
N ALA A 181 -23.88 -1.24 -8.35
CA ALA A 181 -24.31 -2.54 -7.82
C ALA A 181 -25.77 -2.53 -7.35
N GLN A 182 -26.23 -1.45 -6.73
CA GLN A 182 -27.64 -1.27 -6.34
C GLN A 182 -28.56 -1.18 -7.57
N ARG A 183 -28.16 -0.44 -8.62
CA ARG A 183 -28.91 -0.39 -9.88
C ARG A 183 -28.94 -1.73 -10.59
N GLU A 184 -27.86 -2.49 -10.56
CA GLU A 184 -27.79 -3.85 -11.12
C GLU A 184 -28.71 -4.80 -10.32
N THR A 185 -28.67 -4.73 -8.99
CA THR A 185 -29.58 -5.48 -8.11
C THR A 185 -31.05 -5.09 -8.35
N GLN A 186 -31.33 -3.80 -8.53
CA GLN A 186 -32.68 -3.32 -8.89
C GLN A 186 -33.08 -3.73 -10.30
N ARG A 187 -32.16 -3.82 -11.27
CA ARG A 187 -32.45 -4.35 -12.61
C ARG A 187 -32.76 -5.84 -12.56
N VAL A 188 -32.05 -6.61 -11.74
CA VAL A 188 -32.37 -8.02 -11.46
C VAL A 188 -33.73 -8.15 -10.76
N GLY A 189 -34.10 -7.19 -9.90
CA GLY A 189 -35.42 -7.12 -9.26
C GLY A 189 -36.55 -6.58 -10.15
N ALA A 190 -36.28 -5.68 -11.09
CA ALA A 190 -37.27 -5.00 -11.94
C ALA A 190 -37.54 -5.74 -13.26
N ASN A 191 -36.55 -6.45 -13.80
CA ASN A 191 -36.76 -7.42 -14.90
C ASN A 191 -37.22 -8.79 -14.37
N GLY A 192 -37.80 -8.83 -13.17
CA GLY A 192 -38.52 -9.96 -12.65
C GLY A 192 -37.79 -11.27 -12.86
N TRP A 193 -36.72 -11.51 -12.10
CA TRP A 193 -36.38 -12.89 -11.82
C TRP A 193 -37.48 -13.45 -10.90
N ASN A 194 -38.63 -13.78 -11.50
CA ASN A 194 -39.46 -14.87 -11.01
C ASN A 194 -38.51 -16.06 -11.04
N GLY A 195 -37.89 -16.34 -9.89
CA GLY A 195 -36.97 -17.45 -9.76
C GLY A 195 -37.63 -18.69 -10.36
N LEU A 196 -36.81 -19.52 -11.02
CA LEU A 196 -37.14 -20.92 -11.23
C LEU A 196 -37.70 -21.46 -9.91
N GLY A 197 -39.02 -21.62 -9.82
CA GLY A 197 -39.68 -22.11 -8.61
C GLY A 197 -40.75 -21.22 -7.96
N SER A 198 -41.15 -20.06 -8.50
CA SER A 198 -42.32 -19.37 -7.93
C SER A 198 -43.66 -20.06 -8.27
N ASP A 199 -43.75 -20.73 -9.41
CA ASP A 199 -44.83 -21.68 -9.73
C ASP A 199 -44.34 -22.78 -10.71
N PRO A 200 -43.90 -23.93 -10.19
CA PRO A 200 -43.45 -25.07 -11.01
C PRO A 200 -44.51 -25.56 -12.03
N SER A 201 -45.79 -25.31 -11.74
CA SER A 201 -46.92 -25.71 -12.57
C SER A 201 -47.03 -24.87 -13.84
N ALA A 202 -46.77 -23.56 -13.73
CA ALA A 202 -46.79 -22.62 -14.84
C ALA A 202 -45.61 -22.86 -15.80
N ASP A 203 -44.41 -23.11 -15.26
CA ASP A 203 -43.22 -23.42 -16.05
C ASP A 203 -43.36 -24.73 -16.83
N PHE A 204 -43.95 -25.75 -16.20
CA PHE A 204 -44.23 -27.03 -16.85
C PHE A 204 -45.25 -26.88 -17.99
N MET A 205 -46.36 -26.16 -17.77
CA MET A 205 -47.35 -25.92 -18.82
C MET A 205 -46.82 -25.10 -19.99
N ASN A 206 -45.90 -24.16 -19.74
CA ASN A 206 -45.30 -23.35 -20.80
C ASN A 206 -44.31 -24.19 -21.65
N SER A 207 -43.54 -25.08 -21.00
CA SER A 207 -42.66 -26.02 -21.69
C SER A 207 -43.42 -27.02 -22.58
N MET A 208 -44.62 -27.44 -22.16
CA MET A 208 -45.49 -28.30 -22.97
C MET A 208 -46.15 -27.58 -24.15
N ARG A 209 -46.33 -26.25 -24.07
CA ARG A 209 -46.91 -25.45 -25.15
C ARG A 209 -45.91 -25.09 -26.24
N GLY A 210 -44.61 -25.06 -25.95
CA GLY A 210 -43.55 -24.74 -26.91
C GLY A 210 -43.09 -25.88 -27.83
N GLY A 211 -43.59 -27.11 -27.63
CA GLY A 211 -43.03 -28.32 -28.25
C GLY A 211 -43.63 -28.80 -29.58
N ARG A 212 -44.44 -28.00 -30.30
CA ARG A 212 -45.08 -28.44 -31.56
C ARG A 212 -45.11 -27.38 -32.68
N SER A 213 -43.93 -27.06 -33.20
CA SER A 213 -43.70 -26.62 -34.59
C SER A 213 -42.18 -26.66 -34.80
N THR A 214 -41.56 -27.45 -35.66
CA THR A 214 -41.92 -27.74 -37.05
C THR A 214 -41.06 -28.93 -37.51
N GLN A 215 -41.65 -30.08 -37.78
CA GLN A 215 -41.07 -31.06 -38.70
C GLN A 215 -41.42 -30.58 -40.12
N ARG A 216 -40.43 -30.08 -40.87
CA ARG A 216 -40.51 -29.95 -42.34
C ARG A 216 -39.17 -30.28 -42.97
N PHE A 217 -39.07 -31.56 -43.37
CA PHE A 217 -38.58 -32.11 -44.64
C PHE A 217 -37.79 -31.21 -45.62
N GLY A 218 -36.73 -31.82 -46.19
CA GLY A 218 -36.09 -31.52 -47.49
C GLY A 218 -34.86 -30.61 -47.39
N GLY A 219 -33.70 -30.87 -47.98
CA GLY A 219 -33.29 -31.82 -49.02
C GLY A 219 -32.33 -31.11 -49.99
N VAL A 220 -31.09 -31.61 -50.06
CA VAL A 220 -30.12 -31.62 -51.18
C VAL A 220 -29.61 -30.31 -51.83
N SER A 221 -28.28 -30.32 -52.03
CA SER A 221 -27.39 -29.47 -52.85
C SER A 221 -26.76 -28.28 -52.14
#